data_AF-A0AAX6DPK4-F1
#
_entry.id   AF-A0AAX6DPK4-F1
#
_cell.length_a   1.000
_cell.length_b   1.000
_cell.length_c   1.000
_cell.angle_alpha   90.00
_cell.angle_beta   90.00
_cell.angle_gamma   90.00
#
_symmetry.space_group_name_H-M   'P 1'
#
loop_
_entity.id
_entity.type
_entity.pdbx_description
1 polymer ?
#
loop_
_entity_poly.entity_id
_entity_poly.type
_entity_poly.pdbx_seq_one_letter_code
_entity_poly.pdbx_strand_id
1 'polypeptide(L)'
;MMVSSASPLITQPLLNLSFRRRNPRSNGHDLLLPRSSIQSKENEMEPAAAVELPPIPNPKRVVLVRHGQSTWNEEGRIQGSSNFSVLTPKGESQAHTSRQMLLSDSFDVCFTSPLNRSKRTAEIIWGSRQEEMIPEPDLREIDLYSFQGLLKHEGREKFGNSYHQWQKDPANFNIDGHYPVRELWARAASCWKKILAHQGNSVLLVAHNAVNQALLATAIGLGREYFRVLLQSNCGVSVLDFTPRTRGRSPEICLNRLNQTPSSPIAAGGSTGRKTSGRIVLVCQGATQNNNEATFPNMAYEPLNMLGVIQSQKTAELLLDLKVNRVISSPRIASIDTATTISEVKLLVVFHGNPYYSLNLYQVILYLFQRCRFECRFKKQQMPGC
;
A
#
# COMPACT_ATOMS: atom_id res chain seq x y z
N MET A 1 48.77 9.34 33.66
CA MET A 1 49.90 10.09 33.09
C MET A 1 50.03 9.70 31.62
N MET A 2 49.95 10.68 30.70
CA MET A 2 50.60 10.73 29.36
C MET A 2 50.31 9.56 28.36
N VAL A 3 50.05 9.69 27.05
CA VAL A 3 50.40 10.69 26.03
C VAL A 3 49.37 10.66 24.88
N SER A 4 49.20 11.83 24.27
CA SER A 4 48.63 12.17 22.95
C SER A 4 49.09 11.32 21.74
N SER A 5 48.25 11.16 20.72
CA SER A 5 48.62 11.53 19.34
C SER A 5 47.39 11.60 18.42
N ALA A 6 47.29 12.72 17.71
CA ALA A 6 46.36 12.96 16.60
C ALA A 6 47.12 12.86 15.27
N SER A 7 46.46 12.38 14.21
CA SER A 7 46.81 12.61 12.79
C SER A 7 45.71 12.09 11.85
N PRO A 8 45.61 12.58 10.59
CA PRO A 8 44.37 13.11 10.03
C PRO A 8 43.70 12.22 8.95
N LEU A 9 42.40 12.44 8.76
CA LEU A 9 41.59 11.90 7.67
C LEU A 9 41.98 12.55 6.34
N ILE A 10 42.56 11.73 5.46
CA ILE A 10 42.80 12.03 4.05
C ILE A 10 41.46 12.11 3.32
N THR A 11 41.16 13.25 2.72
CA THR A 11 40.07 13.45 1.77
C THR A 11 40.42 12.79 0.44
N GLN A 12 39.63 11.81 0.00
CA GLN A 12 39.62 11.33 -1.39
C GLN A 12 38.34 11.80 -2.09
N PRO A 13 38.43 12.39 -3.31
CA PRO A 13 37.28 12.86 -4.05
C PRO A 13 36.51 11.71 -4.71
N LEU A 14 35.18 11.82 -4.69
CA LEU A 14 34.25 10.91 -5.35
C LEU A 14 34.45 10.93 -6.87
N LEU A 15 34.70 9.74 -7.44
CA LEU A 15 34.76 9.50 -8.87
C LEU A 15 33.41 9.84 -9.56
N ASN A 16 33.50 10.71 -10.57
CA ASN A 16 32.45 10.96 -11.56
C ASN A 16 32.22 9.72 -12.44
N LEU A 17 31.06 9.06 -12.29
CA LEU A 17 30.60 8.03 -13.22
C LEU A 17 29.74 8.65 -14.32
N SER A 18 30.36 8.88 -15.48
CA SER A 18 29.69 9.23 -16.75
C SER A 18 29.19 7.95 -17.44
N PHE A 19 27.87 7.82 -17.60
CA PHE A 19 27.27 6.71 -18.35
C PHE A 19 27.20 7.05 -19.85
N ARG A 20 28.19 6.58 -20.62
CA ARG A 20 28.06 6.44 -22.09
C ARG A 20 27.20 5.22 -22.41
N ARG A 21 26.05 5.45 -23.07
CA ARG A 21 25.29 4.39 -23.76
C ARG A 21 26.16 3.79 -24.88
N ARG A 22 26.51 2.51 -24.78
CA ARG A 22 27.04 1.73 -25.91
C ARG A 22 25.90 0.93 -26.55
N ASN A 23 25.57 1.28 -27.78
CA ASN A 23 24.83 0.44 -28.72
C ASN A 23 25.80 -0.58 -29.34
N PRO A 24 25.50 -1.88 -29.40
CA PRO A 24 26.19 -2.78 -30.32
C PRO A 24 25.42 -2.88 -31.64
N ARG A 25 26.08 -2.45 -32.73
CA ARG A 25 25.74 -2.87 -34.10
C ARG A 25 26.58 -4.09 -34.47
N SER A 26 25.90 -5.07 -35.09
CA SER A 26 26.31 -5.99 -36.16
C SER A 26 27.76 -6.49 -36.25
N ASN A 27 27.90 -7.82 -36.28
CA ASN A 27 28.57 -8.54 -37.38
C ASN A 27 28.07 -10.00 -37.39
N GLY A 28 27.69 -10.48 -38.57
CA GLY A 28 27.09 -11.79 -38.78
C GLY A 28 28.11 -12.91 -38.94
N HIS A 29 27.60 -14.14 -38.90
CA HIS A 29 28.06 -15.27 -39.70
C HIS A 29 26.89 -16.26 -39.85
N ASP A 30 26.59 -16.58 -41.11
CA ASP A 30 25.64 -17.59 -41.55
C ASP A 30 26.00 -18.99 -41.06
N LEU A 31 25.02 -19.74 -40.57
CA LEU A 31 24.99 -21.20 -40.60
C LEU A 31 23.52 -21.67 -40.68
N LEU A 32 23.15 -22.12 -41.88
CA LEU A 32 21.86 -22.73 -42.24
C LEU A 32 21.71 -24.11 -41.58
N LEU A 33 20.62 -24.34 -40.83
CA LEU A 33 20.10 -25.67 -40.52
C LEU A 33 18.54 -25.67 -40.55
N PRO A 34 17.89 -26.78 -40.94
CA PRO A 34 16.55 -26.78 -41.50
C PRO A 34 15.42 -26.74 -40.46
N ARG A 35 14.28 -26.20 -40.90
CA ARG A 35 13.00 -26.11 -40.19
C ARG A 35 12.49 -27.48 -39.75
N SER A 36 12.31 -27.66 -38.43
CA SER A 36 11.34 -28.61 -37.88
C SER A 36 10.35 -27.84 -37.00
N SER A 37 9.09 -27.93 -37.40
CA SER A 37 7.89 -27.36 -36.79
C SER A 37 7.68 -27.83 -35.35
N ILE A 38 7.84 -26.92 -34.39
CA ILE A 38 7.19 -26.99 -33.08
C ILE A 38 6.54 -25.62 -32.85
N GLN A 39 5.22 -25.53 -33.06
CA GLN A 39 4.41 -24.41 -32.62
C GLN A 39 4.29 -24.48 -31.09
N SER A 40 5.29 -23.97 -30.38
CA SER A 40 5.07 -23.48 -29.02
C SER A 40 4.34 -22.16 -29.15
N LYS A 41 3.03 -22.15 -28.85
CA LYS A 41 2.30 -20.93 -28.54
C LYS A 41 2.96 -20.31 -27.30
N GLU A 42 3.97 -19.49 -27.52
CA GLU A 42 4.39 -18.49 -26.55
C GLU A 42 3.19 -17.57 -26.36
N ASN A 43 2.48 -17.81 -25.26
CA ASN A 43 1.40 -16.95 -24.82
C ASN A 43 2.08 -15.65 -24.37
N GLU A 44 2.32 -14.74 -25.32
CA GLU A 44 2.79 -13.39 -25.05
C GLU A 44 1.86 -12.81 -23.99
N MET A 45 2.44 -12.58 -22.81
CA MET A 45 1.71 -12.08 -21.65
C MET A 45 1.39 -10.62 -21.91
N GLU A 46 0.22 -10.37 -22.50
CA GLU A 46 -0.29 -9.00 -22.62
C GLU A 46 -0.26 -8.33 -21.24
N PRO A 47 0.22 -7.08 -21.15
CA PRO A 47 0.13 -6.32 -19.91
C PRO A 47 -1.34 -6.26 -19.52
N ALA A 48 -1.67 -6.71 -18.31
CA ALA A 48 -3.04 -6.71 -17.84
C ALA A 48 -3.60 -5.29 -17.98
N ALA A 49 -4.54 -5.12 -18.92
CA ALA A 49 -5.17 -3.83 -19.18
C ALA A 49 -5.66 -3.24 -17.85
N ALA A 50 -5.36 -1.96 -17.61
CA ALA A 50 -5.83 -1.26 -16.43
C ALA A 50 -7.34 -1.46 -16.30
N VAL A 51 -7.81 -1.89 -15.12
CA VAL A 51 -9.23 -2.18 -14.90
C VAL A 51 -10.01 -0.88 -15.06
N GLU A 52 -10.80 -0.76 -16.13
CA GLU A 52 -11.74 0.35 -16.27
C GLU A 52 -12.86 0.18 -15.24
N LEU A 53 -12.85 1.06 -14.24
CA LEU A 53 -13.92 1.14 -13.25
C LEU A 53 -15.14 1.86 -13.84
N PRO A 54 -16.37 1.45 -13.47
CA PRO A 54 -17.56 2.12 -13.98
C PRO A 54 -17.59 3.59 -13.55
N PRO A 55 -18.15 4.49 -14.37
CA PRO A 55 -18.39 5.85 -13.96
C PRO A 55 -19.37 5.88 -12.78
N ILE A 56 -19.17 6.85 -11.89
CA ILE A 56 -20.03 7.06 -10.71
C ILE A 56 -20.71 8.44 -10.81
N PRO A 57 -21.97 8.55 -10.37
CA PRO A 57 -22.71 9.82 -10.43
C PRO A 57 -22.30 10.79 -9.32
N ASN A 58 -21.85 10.28 -8.17
CA ASN A 58 -21.50 11.07 -6.98
C ASN A 58 -20.15 10.60 -6.41
N PRO A 59 -19.42 11.45 -5.67
CA PRO A 59 -18.25 11.02 -4.92
C PRO A 59 -18.57 9.87 -3.96
N LYS A 60 -17.68 8.88 -3.90
CA LYS A 60 -17.80 7.72 -3.02
C LYS A 60 -16.56 7.53 -2.18
N ARG A 61 -16.73 7.22 -0.90
CA ARG A 61 -15.67 6.81 0.03
C ARG A 61 -15.84 5.33 0.35
N VAL A 62 -14.78 4.57 0.18
CA VAL A 62 -14.75 3.13 0.51
C VAL A 62 -13.69 2.87 1.57
N VAL A 63 -14.14 2.38 2.72
CA VAL A 63 -13.30 2.03 3.87
C VAL A 63 -13.14 0.51 3.90
N LEU A 64 -11.94 0.03 3.58
CA LEU A 64 -11.60 -1.39 3.58
C LEU A 64 -11.00 -1.79 4.94
N VAL A 65 -11.50 -2.87 5.52
CA VAL A 65 -11.03 -3.44 6.78
C VAL A 65 -10.71 -4.92 6.57
N ARG A 66 -9.51 -5.34 7.00
CA ARG A 66 -9.21 -6.78 7.09
C ARG A 66 -9.83 -7.37 8.35
N HIS A 67 -10.31 -8.60 8.31
CA HIS A 67 -10.79 -9.31 9.50
C HIS A 67 -9.77 -9.32 10.67
N GLY A 68 -10.28 -9.42 11.90
CA GLY A 68 -9.47 -9.58 13.11
C GLY A 68 -8.65 -10.88 13.12
N GLN A 69 -7.71 -11.03 14.05
CA GLN A 69 -6.94 -12.26 14.17
C GLN A 69 -7.88 -13.48 14.31
N SER A 70 -7.67 -14.50 13.48
CA SER A 70 -8.38 -15.78 13.58
C SER A 70 -7.52 -16.88 14.24
N THR A 71 -8.15 -17.98 14.65
CA THR A 71 -7.45 -19.16 15.19
C THR A 71 -6.34 -19.64 14.25
N TRP A 72 -6.62 -19.73 12.95
CA TRP A 72 -5.61 -20.09 11.95
C TRP A 72 -4.55 -19.01 11.70
N ASN A 73 -4.81 -17.73 12.02
CA ASN A 73 -3.72 -16.74 12.04
C ASN A 73 -2.75 -17.01 13.18
N GLU A 74 -3.27 -17.33 14.37
CA GLU A 74 -2.49 -17.63 15.56
C GLU A 74 -1.66 -18.91 15.38
N GLU A 75 -2.27 -19.96 14.83
CA GLU A 75 -1.58 -21.22 14.50
C GLU A 75 -0.62 -21.09 13.31
N GLY A 76 -0.73 -20.03 12.51
CA GLY A 76 0.08 -19.84 11.31
C GLY A 76 -0.30 -20.75 10.13
N ARG A 77 -1.56 -21.19 10.06
CA ARG A 77 -2.12 -22.00 8.96
C ARG A 77 -2.43 -21.16 7.71
N ILE A 78 -2.38 -21.83 6.57
CA ILE A 78 -2.83 -21.30 5.28
C ILE A 78 -4.36 -21.34 5.25
N GLN A 79 -5.01 -20.18 5.32
CA GLN A 79 -6.47 -20.10 5.42
C GLN A 79 -7.18 -20.27 4.07
N GLY A 80 -6.78 -19.47 3.09
CA GLY A 80 -7.55 -19.29 1.87
C GLY A 80 -9.03 -18.99 2.16
N SER A 81 -9.92 -19.54 1.34
CA SER A 81 -11.38 -19.36 1.44
C SER A 81 -12.06 -20.33 2.42
N SER A 82 -11.31 -21.06 3.25
CA SER A 82 -11.88 -21.95 4.26
C SER A 82 -12.72 -21.18 5.30
N ASN A 83 -13.81 -21.81 5.73
CA ASN A 83 -14.71 -21.29 6.77
C ASN A 83 -14.49 -21.91 8.16
N PHE A 84 -13.46 -22.73 8.33
CA PHE A 84 -13.17 -23.40 9.62
C PHE A 84 -12.57 -22.47 10.68
N SER A 85 -11.94 -21.36 10.29
CA SER A 85 -11.33 -20.44 11.25
C SER A 85 -12.34 -19.40 11.78
N VAL A 86 -12.28 -19.16 13.08
CA VAL A 86 -13.07 -18.14 13.79
C VAL A 86 -12.16 -17.07 14.38
N LEU A 87 -12.72 -15.94 14.81
CA LEU A 87 -11.92 -14.91 15.51
C LEU A 87 -11.43 -15.44 16.85
N THR A 88 -10.21 -15.05 17.23
CA THR A 88 -9.71 -15.21 18.60
C THR A 88 -10.27 -14.09 19.49
N PRO A 89 -10.19 -14.18 20.83
CA PRO A 89 -10.53 -13.05 21.71
C PRO A 89 -9.73 -11.78 21.37
N LYS A 90 -8.46 -11.94 20.97
CA LYS A 90 -7.63 -10.85 20.47
C LYS A 90 -8.16 -10.28 19.15
N GLY A 91 -8.65 -11.11 18.25
CA GLY A 91 -9.31 -10.69 17.01
C GLY A 91 -10.59 -9.89 17.26
N GLU A 92 -11.41 -10.29 18.22
CA GLU A 92 -12.60 -9.52 18.61
C GLU A 92 -12.23 -8.17 19.24
N SER A 93 -11.23 -8.15 20.13
CA SER A 93 -10.69 -6.91 20.70
C SER A 93 -10.18 -5.95 19.61
N GLN A 94 -9.45 -6.46 18.61
CA GLN A 94 -9.01 -5.67 17.45
C GLN A 94 -10.17 -5.07 16.65
N ALA A 95 -11.26 -5.84 16.47
CA ALA A 95 -12.47 -5.38 15.80
C ALA A 95 -13.15 -4.26 16.60
N HIS A 96 -13.25 -4.39 17.92
CA HIS A 96 -13.76 -3.33 18.79
C HIS A 96 -12.90 -2.06 18.72
N THR A 97 -11.58 -2.16 18.75
CA THR A 97 -10.73 -0.97 18.60
C THR A 97 -10.91 -0.30 17.24
N SER A 98 -11.12 -1.08 16.19
CA SER A 98 -11.36 -0.54 14.84
C SER A 98 -12.73 0.11 14.72
N ARG A 99 -13.75 -0.43 15.42
CA ARG A 99 -15.02 0.26 15.60
C ARG A 99 -14.82 1.64 16.21
N GLN A 100 -14.05 1.73 17.31
CA GLN A 100 -13.75 3.00 17.97
C GLN A 100 -13.08 4.01 17.02
N MET A 101 -12.12 3.53 16.21
CA MET A 101 -11.44 4.36 15.21
C MET A 101 -12.39 4.86 14.10
N LEU A 102 -13.48 4.16 13.83
CA LEU A 102 -14.46 4.44 12.79
C LEU A 102 -15.79 4.99 13.36
N LEU A 103 -15.81 5.43 14.62
CA LEU A 103 -17.05 5.92 15.24
C LEU A 103 -17.56 7.21 14.61
N SER A 104 -16.66 8.09 14.17
CA SER A 104 -17.00 9.35 13.51
C SER A 104 -17.34 9.18 12.03
N ASP A 105 -17.05 8.02 11.44
CA ASP A 105 -17.41 7.73 10.05
C ASP A 105 -18.88 7.28 9.99
N SER A 106 -19.68 7.94 9.15
CA SER A 106 -20.99 7.47 8.72
C SER A 106 -20.85 6.48 7.57
N PHE A 107 -21.71 5.47 7.51
CA PHE A 107 -21.73 4.47 6.45
C PHE A 107 -23.15 4.23 5.99
N ASP A 108 -23.36 4.29 4.68
CA ASP A 108 -24.66 4.04 4.05
C ASP A 108 -24.91 2.54 3.84
N VAL A 109 -23.82 1.75 3.77
CA VAL A 109 -23.86 0.30 3.53
C VAL A 109 -22.58 -0.37 4.02
N CYS A 110 -22.69 -1.61 4.47
CA CYS A 110 -21.55 -2.49 4.72
C CYS A 110 -21.54 -3.67 3.74
N PHE A 111 -20.48 -3.82 2.95
CA PHE A 111 -20.20 -5.08 2.28
C PHE A 111 -19.27 -5.94 3.14
N THR A 112 -19.57 -7.22 3.25
CA THR A 112 -18.71 -8.15 3.99
C THR A 112 -18.47 -9.42 3.19
N SER A 113 -17.29 -10.02 3.34
CA SER A 113 -17.10 -11.36 2.80
C SER A 113 -18.03 -12.35 3.52
N PRO A 114 -18.49 -13.41 2.84
CA PRO A 114 -19.32 -14.43 3.46
C PRO A 114 -18.58 -15.30 4.50
N LEU A 115 -17.25 -15.19 4.62
CA LEU A 115 -16.48 -16.03 5.53
C LEU A 115 -16.64 -15.59 7.00
N ASN A 116 -16.83 -16.55 7.91
CA ASN A 116 -17.23 -16.33 9.31
C ASN A 116 -16.37 -15.30 10.05
N ARG A 117 -15.04 -15.39 9.95
CA ARG A 117 -14.10 -14.43 10.57
C ARG A 117 -14.30 -12.98 10.11
N SER A 118 -14.65 -12.79 8.84
CA SER A 118 -14.85 -11.48 8.23
C SER A 118 -16.23 -10.94 8.57
N LYS A 119 -17.27 -11.78 8.47
CA LYS A 119 -18.64 -11.45 8.90
C LYS A 119 -18.68 -11.03 10.37
N ARG A 120 -18.06 -11.82 11.27
CA ARG A 120 -17.99 -11.49 12.70
C ARG A 120 -17.26 -10.17 12.96
N THR A 121 -16.19 -9.90 12.22
CA THR A 121 -15.49 -8.60 12.31
C THR A 121 -16.42 -7.46 11.87
N ALA A 122 -17.17 -7.66 10.78
CA ALA A 122 -18.13 -6.69 10.27
C ALA A 122 -19.24 -6.40 11.27
N GLU A 123 -19.85 -7.43 11.87
CA GLU A 123 -20.87 -7.30 12.91
C GLU A 123 -20.39 -6.44 14.09
N ILE A 124 -19.16 -6.69 14.58
CA ILE A 124 -18.59 -5.91 15.69
C ILE A 124 -18.42 -4.43 15.32
N ILE A 125 -17.87 -4.16 14.13
CA ILE A 125 -17.61 -2.79 13.64
C ILE A 125 -18.91 -2.05 13.31
N TRP A 126 -19.85 -2.75 12.68
CA TRP A 126 -21.16 -2.22 12.28
C TRP A 126 -21.98 -1.84 13.50
N GLY A 127 -21.98 -2.71 14.52
CA GLY A 127 -22.63 -2.45 15.78
C GLY A 127 -24.14 -2.34 15.64
N SER A 128 -24.68 -1.21 16.09
CA SER A 128 -26.13 -0.94 16.13
C SER A 128 -26.64 -0.14 14.92
N ARG A 129 -25.81 0.05 13.89
CA ARG A 129 -26.20 0.68 12.63
C ARG A 129 -27.35 -0.08 11.99
N GLN A 130 -28.34 0.64 11.49
CA GLN A 130 -29.57 0.07 10.93
C GLN A 130 -29.48 -0.14 9.42
N GLU A 131 -28.47 0.48 8.80
CA GLU A 131 -28.17 0.36 7.39
C GLU A 131 -27.77 -1.08 7.03
N GLU A 132 -27.91 -1.41 5.75
CA GLU A 132 -27.77 -2.77 5.26
C GLU A 132 -26.34 -3.30 5.37
N MET A 133 -26.22 -4.58 5.76
CA MET A 133 -24.99 -5.36 5.64
C MET A 133 -25.17 -6.45 4.59
N ILE A 134 -24.44 -6.34 3.48
CA ILE A 134 -24.55 -7.17 2.28
C ILE A 134 -23.37 -8.14 2.22
N PRO A 135 -23.60 -9.47 2.31
CA PRO A 135 -22.58 -10.46 2.00
C PRO A 135 -22.25 -10.42 0.50
N GLU A 136 -21.00 -10.16 0.14
CA GLU A 136 -20.53 -10.17 -1.26
C GLU A 136 -19.56 -11.35 -1.47
N PRO A 137 -19.94 -12.38 -2.26
CA PRO A 137 -19.10 -13.56 -2.49
C PRO A 137 -17.70 -13.24 -3.04
N ASP A 138 -17.56 -12.23 -3.89
CA ASP A 138 -16.25 -11.84 -4.46
C ASP A 138 -15.28 -11.26 -3.43
N LEU A 139 -15.76 -10.87 -2.24
CA LEU A 139 -14.94 -10.43 -1.12
C LEU A 139 -14.28 -11.55 -0.33
N ARG A 140 -14.60 -12.82 -0.60
CA ARG A 140 -13.95 -13.94 0.09
C ARG A 140 -12.43 -13.94 -0.19
N GLU A 141 -11.66 -14.57 0.68
CA GLU A 141 -10.20 -14.63 0.57
C GLU A 141 -9.75 -15.35 -0.72
N ILE A 142 -8.45 -15.28 -1.03
CA ILE A 142 -7.87 -16.07 -2.13
C ILE A 142 -8.12 -17.58 -1.94
N ASP A 143 -8.55 -18.28 -2.99
CA ASP A 143 -8.64 -19.74 -2.95
C ASP A 143 -7.25 -20.32 -3.07
N LEU A 144 -6.89 -21.18 -2.13
CA LEU A 144 -5.62 -21.91 -2.19
C LEU A 144 -5.85 -23.42 -2.29
N TYR A 145 -7.08 -23.84 -2.55
CA TYR A 145 -7.44 -25.22 -2.88
C TYR A 145 -6.74 -26.23 -1.95
N SER A 146 -5.93 -27.16 -2.48
CA SER A 146 -5.23 -28.18 -1.70
C SER A 146 -4.18 -27.66 -0.69
N PHE A 147 -3.82 -26.37 -0.71
CA PHE A 147 -2.95 -25.77 0.33
C PHE A 147 -3.72 -25.37 1.59
N GLN A 148 -5.04 -25.22 1.53
CA GLN A 148 -5.81 -24.71 2.67
C GLN A 148 -5.77 -25.68 3.85
N GLY A 149 -5.72 -25.12 5.06
CA GLY A 149 -5.67 -25.88 6.31
C GLY A 149 -4.27 -26.30 6.74
N LEU A 150 -3.27 -26.31 5.85
CA LEU A 150 -1.92 -26.70 6.22
C LEU A 150 -1.19 -25.62 7.01
N LEU A 151 -0.39 -26.03 7.98
CA LEU A 151 0.68 -25.22 8.53
C LEU A 151 1.70 -24.94 7.42
N LYS A 152 2.43 -23.83 7.57
CA LYS A 152 3.43 -23.43 6.56
C LYS A 152 4.53 -24.48 6.35
N HIS A 153 4.94 -25.19 7.39
CA HIS A 153 5.95 -26.24 7.27
C HIS A 153 5.37 -27.48 6.56
N GLU A 154 4.17 -27.92 6.93
CA GLU A 154 3.45 -29.00 6.26
C GLU A 154 3.25 -28.71 4.77
N GLY A 155 2.86 -27.48 4.42
CA GLY A 155 2.71 -27.05 3.03
C GLY A 155 4.03 -27.08 2.25
N ARG A 156 5.14 -26.72 2.90
CA ARG A 156 6.48 -26.80 2.30
C ARG A 156 6.89 -28.24 2.04
N GLU A 157 6.68 -29.12 3.02
CA GLU A 157 7.02 -30.55 2.92
C GLU A 157 6.17 -31.25 1.86
N LYS A 158 4.86 -31.02 1.86
CA LYS A 158 3.91 -31.69 0.96
C LYS A 158 4.01 -31.23 -0.49
N PHE A 159 4.24 -29.94 -0.73
CA PHE A 159 4.15 -29.35 -2.07
C PHE A 159 5.46 -28.79 -2.64
N GLY A 160 6.56 -28.84 -1.89
CA GLY A 160 7.93 -28.57 -2.37
C GLY A 160 8.06 -27.39 -3.34
N ASN A 161 8.26 -27.72 -4.63
CA ASN A 161 8.44 -26.73 -5.71
C ASN A 161 7.25 -25.79 -5.88
N SER A 162 6.01 -26.29 -5.80
CA SER A 162 4.80 -25.46 -5.90
C SER A 162 4.73 -24.48 -4.73
N TYR A 163 5.08 -24.91 -3.51
CA TYR A 163 5.18 -24.01 -2.37
C TYR A 163 6.26 -22.95 -2.56
N HIS A 164 7.40 -23.30 -3.15
CA HIS A 164 8.45 -22.34 -3.51
C HIS A 164 8.00 -21.35 -4.60
N GLN A 165 7.26 -21.79 -5.61
CA GLN A 165 6.68 -20.90 -6.61
C GLN A 165 5.68 -19.94 -5.96
N TRP A 166 4.81 -20.42 -5.08
CA TRP A 166 3.90 -19.58 -4.30
C TRP A 166 4.62 -18.49 -3.48
N GLN A 167 5.87 -18.72 -3.07
CA GLN A 167 6.68 -17.74 -2.36
C GLN A 167 7.34 -16.72 -3.29
N LYS A 168 7.90 -17.17 -4.41
CA LYS A 168 8.73 -16.36 -5.32
C LYS A 168 7.94 -15.67 -6.42
N ASP A 169 6.99 -16.38 -7.02
CA ASP A 169 6.17 -15.92 -8.15
C ASP A 169 4.71 -16.33 -7.95
N PRO A 170 4.02 -15.71 -6.98
CA PRO A 170 2.63 -16.04 -6.70
C PRO A 170 1.67 -15.66 -7.85
N ALA A 171 2.05 -14.75 -8.75
CA ALA A 171 1.21 -14.32 -9.88
C ALA A 171 1.07 -15.41 -10.96
N ASN A 172 2.08 -16.28 -11.07
CA ASN A 172 2.09 -17.42 -12.00
C ASN A 172 2.01 -18.78 -11.28
N PHE A 173 1.87 -18.78 -9.96
CA PHE A 173 1.63 -19.98 -9.17
C PHE A 173 0.36 -20.68 -9.64
N ASN A 174 0.49 -21.97 -9.93
CA ASN A 174 -0.62 -22.86 -10.26
C ASN A 174 -0.80 -23.91 -9.16
N ILE A 175 -2.06 -24.17 -8.79
CA ILE A 175 -2.43 -25.28 -7.93
C ILE A 175 -3.77 -25.84 -8.39
N ASP A 176 -3.86 -27.16 -8.50
CA ASP A 176 -5.09 -27.86 -8.89
C ASP A 176 -5.70 -27.34 -10.21
N GLY A 177 -4.87 -26.87 -11.15
CA GLY A 177 -5.30 -26.27 -12.42
C GLY A 177 -5.68 -24.79 -12.35
N HIS A 178 -5.65 -24.19 -11.17
CA HIS A 178 -6.04 -22.81 -10.91
C HIS A 178 -4.86 -21.86 -10.81
N TYR A 179 -5.11 -20.57 -11.08
CA TYR A 179 -4.12 -19.50 -10.87
C TYR A 179 -4.63 -18.51 -9.82
N PRO A 180 -4.47 -18.82 -8.52
CA PRO A 180 -5.13 -18.11 -7.43
C PRO A 180 -5.04 -16.59 -7.47
N VAL A 181 -3.87 -16.03 -7.79
CA VAL A 181 -3.66 -14.57 -7.82
C VAL A 181 -4.33 -13.94 -9.05
N ARG A 182 -4.33 -14.62 -10.19
CA ARG A 182 -4.98 -14.12 -11.40
C ARG A 182 -6.51 -14.09 -11.20
N GLU A 183 -7.06 -15.16 -10.64
CA GLU A 183 -8.46 -15.27 -10.27
C GLU A 183 -8.86 -14.21 -9.24
N LEU A 184 -8.01 -13.97 -8.24
CA LEU A 184 -8.23 -12.93 -7.22
C LEU A 184 -8.28 -11.51 -7.83
N TRP A 185 -7.40 -11.19 -8.78
CA TRP A 185 -7.42 -9.89 -9.47
C TRP A 185 -8.69 -9.71 -10.30
N ALA A 186 -9.14 -10.75 -10.99
CA ALA A 186 -10.40 -10.72 -11.74
C ALA A 186 -11.61 -10.51 -10.80
N ARG A 187 -11.64 -11.19 -9.64
CA ARG A 187 -12.69 -10.98 -8.63
C ARG A 187 -12.68 -9.58 -8.05
N ALA A 188 -11.51 -9.02 -7.75
CA ALA A 188 -11.42 -7.64 -7.26
C ALA A 188 -12.00 -6.64 -8.27
N ALA A 189 -11.71 -6.82 -9.57
CA ALA A 189 -12.30 -6.01 -10.64
C ALA A 189 -13.84 -6.14 -10.71
N SER A 190 -14.36 -7.38 -10.61
CA SER A 190 -15.82 -7.63 -10.53
C SER A 190 -16.45 -6.94 -9.32
N CYS A 191 -15.81 -7.05 -8.16
CA CYS A 191 -16.30 -6.49 -6.91
C CYS A 191 -16.41 -4.96 -6.98
N TRP A 192 -15.43 -4.27 -7.57
CA TRP A 192 -15.51 -2.82 -7.78
C TRP A 192 -16.71 -2.40 -8.62
N LYS A 193 -17.10 -3.19 -9.64
CA LYS A 193 -18.29 -2.87 -10.45
C LYS A 193 -19.56 -2.84 -9.59
N LYS A 194 -19.71 -3.79 -8.67
CA LYS A 194 -20.86 -3.89 -7.76
C LYS A 194 -20.84 -2.78 -6.71
N ILE A 195 -19.70 -2.58 -6.05
CA ILE A 195 -19.54 -1.57 -4.99
C ILE A 195 -19.79 -0.16 -5.53
N LEU A 196 -19.22 0.18 -6.70
CA LEU A 196 -19.36 1.52 -7.27
C LEU A 196 -20.73 1.76 -7.91
N ALA A 197 -21.45 0.71 -8.32
CA ALA A 197 -22.83 0.82 -8.80
C ALA A 197 -23.86 0.95 -7.67
N HIS A 198 -23.50 0.61 -6.43
CA HIS A 198 -24.40 0.74 -5.29
C HIS A 198 -24.76 2.21 -5.00
N GLN A 199 -25.96 2.47 -4.48
CA GLN A 199 -26.46 3.83 -4.25
C GLN A 199 -25.71 4.55 -3.10
N GLY A 200 -25.35 3.81 -2.05
CA GLY A 200 -24.58 4.34 -0.91
C GLY A 200 -23.23 4.92 -1.30
N ASN A 201 -22.91 6.10 -0.77
CA ASN A 201 -21.69 6.85 -1.08
C ASN A 201 -20.59 6.65 -0.05
N SER A 202 -20.92 6.38 1.22
CA SER A 202 -19.96 5.96 2.23
C SER A 202 -20.10 4.47 2.50
N VAL A 203 -19.09 3.70 2.12
CA VAL A 203 -19.12 2.24 2.09
C VAL A 203 -18.10 1.67 3.07
N LEU A 204 -18.55 0.80 3.97
CA LEU A 204 -17.66 -0.07 4.74
C LEU A 204 -17.49 -1.41 4.02
N LEU A 205 -16.27 -1.88 3.86
CA LEU A 205 -15.95 -3.17 3.24
C LEU A 205 -15.08 -3.98 4.20
N VAL A 206 -15.58 -5.12 4.68
CA VAL A 206 -14.82 -6.00 5.59
C VAL A 206 -14.50 -7.30 4.89
N ALA A 207 -13.20 -7.61 4.73
CA ALA A 207 -12.75 -8.78 3.99
C ALA A 207 -11.40 -9.32 4.52
N HIS A 208 -10.45 -9.65 3.64
CA HIS A 208 -9.27 -10.45 3.97
C HIS A 208 -7.96 -9.86 3.44
N ASN A 209 -6.84 -10.50 3.76
CA ASN A 209 -5.53 -9.99 3.42
C ASN A 209 -5.32 -9.93 1.90
N ALA A 210 -5.49 -11.04 1.19
CA ALA A 210 -5.15 -11.08 -0.24
C ALA A 210 -6.17 -10.26 -1.06
N VAL A 211 -7.46 -10.42 -0.79
CA VAL A 211 -8.51 -9.69 -1.52
C VAL A 211 -8.45 -8.17 -1.30
N ASN A 212 -8.14 -7.67 -0.10
CA ASN A 212 -7.94 -6.24 0.11
C ASN A 212 -6.76 -5.70 -0.68
N GLN A 213 -5.67 -6.48 -0.78
CA GLN A 213 -4.53 -6.08 -1.62
C GLN A 213 -4.92 -6.02 -3.09
N ALA A 214 -5.68 -6.98 -3.60
CA ALA A 214 -6.16 -6.98 -4.97
C ALA A 214 -7.12 -5.81 -5.23
N LEU A 215 -8.05 -5.51 -4.31
CA LEU A 215 -8.95 -4.35 -4.40
C LEU A 215 -8.17 -3.03 -4.44
N LEU A 216 -7.22 -2.84 -3.52
CA LEU A 216 -6.38 -1.63 -3.48
C LEU A 216 -5.53 -1.50 -4.75
N ALA A 217 -4.86 -2.59 -5.17
CA ALA A 217 -3.99 -2.62 -6.33
C ALA A 217 -4.79 -2.31 -7.62
N THR A 218 -5.89 -3.01 -7.85
CA THR A 218 -6.73 -2.79 -9.04
C THR A 218 -7.33 -1.39 -9.09
N ALA A 219 -7.73 -0.83 -7.95
CA ALA A 219 -8.24 0.55 -7.90
C ALA A 219 -7.17 1.58 -8.32
N ILE A 220 -5.92 1.41 -7.93
CA ILE A 220 -4.84 2.36 -8.27
C ILE A 220 -4.01 1.94 -9.49
N GLY A 221 -4.49 0.98 -10.28
CA GLY A 221 -3.88 0.57 -11.55
C GLY A 221 -2.64 -0.33 -11.42
N LEU A 222 -2.43 -0.99 -10.28
CA LEU A 222 -1.34 -1.95 -10.10
C LEU A 222 -1.74 -3.37 -10.52
N GLY A 223 -0.84 -4.01 -11.27
CA GLY A 223 -0.99 -5.39 -11.70
C GLY A 223 -0.71 -6.42 -10.61
N ARG A 224 -0.93 -7.70 -10.95
CA ARG A 224 -0.78 -8.86 -10.06
C ARG A 224 0.64 -9.11 -9.57
N GLU A 225 1.63 -8.59 -10.27
CA GLU A 225 3.04 -8.59 -9.88
C GLU A 225 3.29 -7.86 -8.55
N TYR A 226 2.38 -6.97 -8.14
CA TYR A 226 2.43 -6.26 -6.86
C TYR A 226 1.76 -7.02 -5.70
N PHE A 227 1.34 -8.26 -5.91
CA PHE A 227 0.79 -9.09 -4.83
C PHE A 227 1.78 -9.24 -3.67
N ARG A 228 1.29 -9.04 -2.44
CA ARG A 228 2.06 -9.01 -1.16
C ARG A 228 2.96 -7.79 -0.94
N VAL A 229 2.87 -6.77 -1.80
CA VAL A 229 3.55 -5.49 -1.59
C VAL A 229 2.77 -4.63 -0.59
N LEU A 230 1.45 -4.54 -0.73
CA LEU A 230 0.59 -3.74 0.15
C LEU A 230 0.28 -4.53 1.44
N LEU A 231 0.86 -4.14 2.57
CA LEU A 231 0.57 -4.81 3.84
C LEU A 231 -0.89 -4.60 4.26
N GLN A 232 -1.52 -5.64 4.82
CA GLN A 232 -2.83 -5.57 5.47
C GLN A 232 -2.76 -6.26 6.83
N SER A 233 -2.75 -5.50 7.91
CA SER A 233 -2.78 -5.97 9.30
C SER A 233 -4.18 -6.45 9.67
N ASN A 234 -4.31 -7.35 10.65
CA ASN A 234 -5.64 -7.69 11.19
C ASN A 234 -6.33 -6.44 11.72
N CYS A 235 -7.58 -6.21 11.30
CA CYS A 235 -8.32 -4.95 11.49
C CYS A 235 -7.58 -3.69 11.03
N GLY A 236 -6.63 -3.81 10.10
CA GLY A 236 -6.03 -2.69 9.41
C GLY A 236 -7.05 -2.05 8.46
N VAL A 237 -7.07 -0.72 8.44
CA VAL A 237 -8.01 0.10 7.67
C VAL A 237 -7.31 0.82 6.52
N SER A 238 -7.86 0.69 5.32
CA SER A 238 -7.48 1.49 4.15
C SER A 238 -8.68 2.27 3.65
N VAL A 239 -8.46 3.45 3.09
CA VAL A 239 -9.54 4.32 2.59
C VAL A 239 -9.21 4.81 1.19
N LEU A 240 -10.16 4.57 0.29
CA LEU A 240 -10.16 5.06 -1.08
C LEU A 240 -11.31 6.07 -1.24
N ASP A 241 -11.01 7.23 -1.79
CA ASP A 241 -12.02 8.17 -2.26
C ASP A 241 -12.08 8.11 -3.79
N PHE A 242 -13.28 8.04 -4.33
CA PHE A 242 -13.59 8.01 -5.76
C PHE A 242 -14.35 9.29 -6.12
N THR A 243 -13.80 10.08 -7.02
CA THR A 243 -14.40 11.34 -7.49
C THR A 243 -14.88 11.18 -8.93
N PRO A 244 -16.13 11.54 -9.26
CA PRO A 244 -16.63 11.49 -10.63
C PRO A 244 -15.74 12.27 -11.59
N ARG A 245 -15.55 11.76 -12.81
CA ARG A 245 -14.92 12.49 -13.91
C ARG A 245 -15.95 12.82 -14.98
N THR A 246 -15.70 13.90 -15.71
CA THR A 246 -16.56 14.30 -16.83
C THR A 246 -16.55 13.25 -17.95
N ARG A 247 -17.64 13.22 -18.74
CA ARG A 247 -17.79 12.36 -19.93
C ARG A 247 -17.78 10.85 -19.65
N GLY A 248 -18.31 10.41 -18.51
CA GLY A 248 -18.52 8.99 -18.22
C GLY A 248 -17.22 8.16 -18.09
N ARG A 249 -16.10 8.81 -17.82
CA ARG A 249 -14.82 8.15 -17.57
C ARG A 249 -14.80 7.50 -16.19
N SER A 250 -13.91 6.53 -15.99
CA SER A 250 -13.62 5.98 -14.66
C SER A 250 -13.30 7.10 -13.66
N PRO A 251 -13.71 6.98 -12.39
CA PRO A 251 -13.48 8.01 -11.38
C PRO A 251 -11.99 8.28 -11.18
N GLU A 252 -11.70 9.49 -10.69
CA GLU A 252 -10.40 9.77 -10.07
C GLU A 252 -10.35 9.09 -8.70
N ILE A 253 -9.21 8.50 -8.36
CA ILE A 253 -9.09 7.61 -7.20
C ILE A 253 -7.97 8.12 -6.31
N CYS A 254 -8.28 8.37 -5.04
CA CYS A 254 -7.34 8.82 -4.03
C CYS A 254 -7.21 7.77 -2.93
N LEU A 255 -6.01 7.21 -2.74
CA LEU A 255 -5.68 6.38 -1.59
C LEU A 255 -5.36 7.28 -0.38
N ASN A 256 -6.37 7.61 0.41
CA ASN A 256 -6.25 8.51 1.56
C ASN A 256 -5.57 7.86 2.76
N ARG A 257 -5.86 6.57 3.01
CA ARG A 257 -5.29 5.80 4.11
C ARG A 257 -4.91 4.42 3.62
N LEU A 258 -3.79 3.91 4.08
CA LEU A 258 -3.34 2.55 3.79
C LEU A 258 -2.93 1.87 5.09
N ASN A 259 -3.59 0.74 5.39
CA ASN A 259 -3.27 -0.15 6.49
C ASN A 259 -3.09 0.55 7.86
N GLN A 260 -3.95 1.52 8.17
CA GLN A 260 -3.99 2.17 9.47
C GLN A 260 -4.49 1.17 10.51
N THR A 261 -3.67 0.90 11.52
CA THR A 261 -4.07 0.14 12.71
C THR A 261 -4.33 1.08 13.87
N PRO A 262 -5.10 0.66 14.89
CA PRO A 262 -5.27 1.44 16.10
C PRO A 262 -3.97 1.64 16.90
N SER A 263 -3.02 0.72 16.76
CA SER A 263 -1.66 0.87 17.29
C SER A 263 -0.98 2.05 16.62
N SER A 264 -0.16 2.79 17.38
CA SER A 264 0.57 3.94 16.85
C SER A 264 1.23 3.60 15.50
N PRO A 265 1.09 4.47 14.47
CA PRO A 265 1.71 4.29 13.17
C PRO A 265 3.25 4.18 13.27
N ILE A 266 3.78 4.49 14.45
CA ILE A 266 5.16 4.75 14.79
C ILE A 266 5.72 3.75 15.82
N ALA A 267 4.87 2.97 16.50
CA ALA A 267 5.26 2.08 17.58
C ALA A 267 6.46 1.18 17.20
N ALA A 268 7.43 1.11 18.12
CA ALA A 268 8.59 0.25 18.01
C ALA A 268 8.17 -1.21 18.22
N GLY A 269 7.92 -1.92 17.13
CA GLY A 269 7.56 -3.34 17.13
C GLY A 269 7.31 -3.80 15.70
N GLY A 270 7.78 -4.99 15.34
CA GLY A 270 7.60 -5.51 13.99
C GLY A 270 6.12 -5.65 13.67
N SER A 271 5.65 -5.00 12.59
CA SER A 271 4.33 -5.31 12.05
C SER A 271 4.35 -6.76 11.58
N THR A 272 3.55 -7.61 12.22
CA THR A 272 3.36 -9.02 11.81
C THR A 272 4.65 -9.87 11.76
N GLY A 273 5.65 -9.55 12.59
CA GLY A 273 6.91 -10.32 12.67
C GLY A 273 7.91 -10.03 11.54
N ARG A 274 7.71 -8.98 10.73
CA ARG A 274 8.70 -8.55 9.73
C ARG A 274 9.71 -7.60 10.37
N LYS A 275 10.99 -7.98 10.33
CA LYS A 275 12.11 -7.09 10.70
C LYS A 275 12.28 -6.04 9.59
N THR A 276 12.17 -4.77 9.92
CA THR A 276 12.46 -3.67 8.99
C THR A 276 13.93 -3.28 9.13
N SER A 277 14.71 -3.31 8.05
CA SER A 277 16.11 -2.82 8.06
C SER A 277 16.21 -1.29 8.03
N GLY A 278 15.12 -0.61 7.66
CA GLY A 278 15.02 0.86 7.66
C GLY A 278 13.56 1.30 7.60
N ARG A 279 13.30 2.54 8.01
CA ARG A 279 11.98 3.17 7.98
C ARG A 279 12.11 4.51 7.27
N ILE A 280 11.27 4.74 6.27
CA ILE A 280 11.16 6.03 5.57
C ILE A 280 9.81 6.63 5.96
N VAL A 281 9.82 7.87 6.42
CA VAL A 281 8.61 8.66 6.66
C VAL A 281 8.55 9.73 5.58
N LEU A 282 7.46 9.74 4.83
CA LEU A 282 7.20 10.77 3.82
C LEU A 282 6.33 11.85 4.46
N VAL A 283 6.76 13.10 4.34
CA VAL A 283 6.07 14.27 4.87
C VAL A 283 5.77 15.21 3.71
N CYS A 284 4.52 15.63 3.58
CA CYS A 284 4.15 16.69 2.66
C CYS A 284 4.57 18.04 3.26
N GLN A 285 5.01 18.98 2.41
CA GLN A 285 5.27 20.35 2.86
C GLN A 285 4.02 20.98 3.48
N GLY A 286 4.21 21.88 4.45
CA GLY A 286 3.12 22.68 5.01
C GLY A 286 2.52 23.66 3.99
N ALA A 287 1.37 24.23 4.35
CA ALA A 287 0.64 25.18 3.52
C ALA A 287 1.44 26.46 3.18
N THR A 288 1.25 26.98 1.97
CA THR A 288 1.88 28.21 1.45
C THR A 288 0.84 29.31 1.22
N GLN A 289 1.27 30.53 0.87
CA GLN A 289 0.39 31.70 0.70
C GLN A 289 -0.66 31.49 -0.42
N ASN A 290 -0.33 30.75 -1.49
CA ASN A 290 -1.27 30.36 -2.54
C ASN A 290 -1.59 28.86 -2.52
N ASN A 291 -2.80 28.50 -2.07
CA ASN A 291 -3.31 27.12 -2.03
C ASN A 291 -4.01 26.68 -3.34
N ASN A 292 -3.98 27.48 -4.41
CA ASN A 292 -4.61 27.10 -5.68
C ASN A 292 -3.73 26.12 -6.46
N GLU A 293 -3.99 24.82 -6.32
CA GLU A 293 -3.34 23.70 -7.04
C GLU A 293 -3.46 23.75 -8.58
N ALA A 294 -3.95 24.86 -9.18
CA ALA A 294 -4.33 24.95 -10.59
C ALA A 294 -3.48 25.90 -11.47
N THR A 295 -2.34 26.44 -11.02
CA THR A 295 -1.65 27.51 -11.78
C THR A 295 -0.12 27.33 -11.89
N PHE A 296 0.32 26.83 -13.05
CA PHE A 296 1.64 26.90 -13.72
C PHE A 296 2.99 26.65 -12.97
N PRO A 297 4.05 26.15 -13.66
CA PRO A 297 5.24 25.54 -13.05
C PRO A 297 6.31 26.51 -12.49
N ASN A 298 6.03 27.82 -12.38
CA ASN A 298 7.07 28.84 -12.20
C ASN A 298 7.17 29.51 -10.82
N MET A 299 6.42 29.11 -9.80
CA MET A 299 6.61 29.63 -8.44
C MET A 299 7.44 28.67 -7.58
N ALA A 300 8.76 28.77 -7.70
CA ALA A 300 9.72 27.97 -6.95
C ALA A 300 10.01 28.49 -5.51
N TYR A 301 9.27 29.49 -5.00
CA TYR A 301 9.76 30.34 -3.91
C TYR A 301 8.73 30.79 -2.86
N GLU A 302 7.59 30.11 -2.68
CA GLU A 302 6.70 30.50 -1.58
C GLU A 302 7.12 29.85 -0.25
N PRO A 303 7.39 30.64 0.81
CA PRO A 303 7.63 30.12 2.15
C PRO A 303 6.32 29.62 2.79
N LEU A 304 6.45 28.91 3.91
CA LEU A 304 5.29 28.50 4.70
C LEU A 304 4.49 29.72 5.18
N ASN A 305 3.16 29.63 5.09
CA ASN A 305 2.29 30.53 5.83
C ASN A 305 2.19 30.07 7.30
N MET A 306 1.50 30.83 8.15
CA MET A 306 1.36 30.50 9.57
C MET A 306 0.77 29.10 9.82
N LEU A 307 -0.20 28.69 8.99
CA LEU A 307 -0.78 27.35 9.05
C LEU A 307 0.26 26.28 8.69
N GLY A 308 1.07 26.50 7.66
CA GLY A 308 2.15 25.61 7.25
C GLY A 308 3.21 25.42 8.33
N VAL A 309 3.55 26.49 9.06
CA VAL A 309 4.47 26.41 10.21
C VAL A 309 3.86 25.53 11.32
N ILE A 310 2.59 25.76 11.69
CA ILE A 310 1.90 24.96 12.70
C ILE A 310 1.81 23.48 12.27
N GLN A 311 1.48 23.21 11.01
CA GLN A 311 1.44 21.85 10.44
C GLN A 311 2.82 21.15 10.55
N SER A 312 3.90 21.89 10.29
CA SER A 312 5.26 21.38 10.37
C SER A 312 5.65 21.06 11.81
N GLN A 313 5.31 21.94 12.76
CA GLN A 313 5.51 21.71 14.20
C GLN A 313 4.71 20.50 14.71
N LYS A 314 3.44 20.37 14.33
CA LYS A 314 2.62 19.19 14.68
C LYS A 314 3.15 17.90 14.07
N THR A 315 3.71 17.97 12.87
CA THR A 315 4.42 16.83 12.29
C THR A 315 5.66 16.49 13.12
N ALA A 316 6.45 17.49 13.53
CA ALA A 316 7.61 17.28 14.38
C ALA A 316 7.25 16.60 15.71
N GLU A 317 6.20 17.08 16.38
CA GLU A 317 5.64 16.49 17.60
C GLU A 317 5.25 15.02 17.38
N LEU A 318 4.51 14.72 16.31
CA LEU A 318 4.10 13.34 15.98
C LEU A 318 5.31 12.41 15.78
N LEU A 319 6.40 12.95 15.26
CA LEU A 319 7.60 12.18 15.01
C LEU A 319 8.46 12.02 16.26
N LEU A 320 8.23 12.73 17.38
CA LEU A 320 9.12 12.71 18.56
C LEU A 320 9.49 11.31 19.03
N ASP A 321 8.51 10.40 19.08
CA ASP A 321 8.70 9.02 19.53
C ASP A 321 9.48 8.12 18.54
N LEU A 322 9.85 8.65 17.36
CA LEU A 322 10.68 7.96 16.38
C LEU A 322 12.17 8.30 16.53
N LYS A 323 13.00 7.26 16.46
CA LYS A 323 14.41 7.41 16.12
C LYS A 323 14.54 7.78 14.64
N VAL A 324 14.57 9.09 14.35
CA VAL A 324 14.80 9.64 13.00
C VAL A 324 16.29 9.91 12.86
N ASN A 325 16.97 9.17 11.98
CA ASN A 325 18.42 9.32 11.78
C ASN A 325 18.79 10.42 10.78
N ARG A 326 17.87 10.76 9.86
CA ARG A 326 18.13 11.72 8.78
C ARG A 326 16.83 12.33 8.29
N VAL A 327 16.87 13.62 7.95
CA VAL A 327 15.81 14.33 7.22
C VAL A 327 16.35 14.74 5.85
N ILE A 328 15.58 14.46 4.80
CA ILE A 328 15.91 14.81 3.41
C ILE A 328 14.74 15.62 2.86
N SER A 329 15.02 16.77 2.25
CA SER A 329 13.99 17.63 1.66
C SER A 329 14.18 17.87 0.18
N SER A 330 13.06 18.10 -0.51
CA SER A 330 13.06 18.70 -1.85
C SER A 330 13.69 20.09 -1.79
N PRO A 331 14.37 20.57 -2.87
CA PRO A 331 14.98 21.90 -2.90
C PRO A 331 13.99 23.07 -2.90
N ARG A 332 12.67 22.82 -2.82
CA ARG A 332 11.65 23.87 -2.75
C ARG A 332 11.64 24.52 -1.36
N ILE A 333 11.48 25.85 -1.30
CA ILE A 333 11.49 26.62 -0.03
C ILE A 333 10.53 26.03 1.01
N ALA A 334 9.24 25.88 0.70
CA ALA A 334 8.29 25.30 1.66
C ALA A 334 8.67 23.91 2.17
N SER A 335 9.31 23.08 1.33
CA SER A 335 9.81 21.76 1.72
C SER A 335 11.05 21.86 2.61
N ILE A 336 11.92 22.84 2.36
CA ILE A 336 13.08 23.18 3.20
C ILE A 336 12.59 23.67 4.56
N ASP A 337 11.70 24.66 4.60
CA ASP A 337 11.14 25.23 5.82
C ASP A 337 10.49 24.13 6.68
N THR A 338 9.65 23.28 6.06
CA THR A 338 9.03 22.13 6.75
C THR A 338 10.08 21.21 7.37
N ALA A 339 11.13 20.86 6.61
CA ALA A 339 12.18 19.97 7.07
C ALA A 339 13.07 20.59 8.16
N THR A 340 13.31 21.90 8.09
CA THR A 340 14.02 22.67 9.10
C THR A 340 13.22 22.70 10.40
N THR A 341 11.93 23.06 10.35
CA THR A 341 11.06 23.03 11.53
C THR A 341 11.01 21.65 12.19
N ILE A 342 10.93 20.56 11.40
CA ILE A 342 10.94 19.19 11.94
C ILE A 342 12.30 18.85 12.58
N SER A 343 13.38 19.35 12.00
CA SER A 343 14.74 19.05 12.47
C SER A 343 15.16 19.85 13.69
N GLU A 344 14.70 21.09 13.83
CA GLU A 344 14.94 21.95 14.99
C GLU A 344 14.40 21.33 16.27
N VAL A 345 13.19 20.77 16.20
CA VAL A 345 12.56 20.06 17.33
C VAL A 345 13.34 18.79 17.73
N LYS A 346 14.16 18.24 16.82
CA LYS A 346 14.90 16.99 17.02
C LYS A 346 16.44 17.11 17.08
N LEU A 347 16.99 18.31 16.91
CA LEU A 347 18.44 18.55 16.75
C LEU A 347 19.09 17.70 15.65
N LEU A 348 18.44 17.58 14.48
CA LEU A 348 18.92 16.77 13.35
C LEU A 348 19.53 17.63 12.23
N VAL A 349 20.47 17.05 11.47
CA VAL A 349 21.05 17.66 10.25
C VAL A 349 20.12 17.41 9.06
N VAL A 350 19.73 18.48 8.35
CA VAL A 350 18.93 18.42 7.11
C VAL A 350 19.84 18.31 5.89
N PHE A 351 19.52 17.40 4.99
CA PHE A 351 20.16 17.31 3.68
C PHE A 351 19.19 17.78 2.58
N HIS A 352 19.59 18.79 1.82
CA HIS A 352 18.79 19.34 0.72
C HIS A 352 19.09 18.62 -0.61
N GLY A 353 18.04 18.30 -1.38
CA GLY A 353 18.20 17.73 -2.72
C GLY A 353 18.87 18.71 -3.70
N ASN A 354 19.61 18.18 -4.67
CA ASN A 354 20.23 18.99 -5.72
C ASN A 354 19.16 19.53 -6.69
N PRO A 355 19.07 20.86 -6.93
CA PRO A 355 18.04 21.47 -7.79
C PRO A 355 18.06 20.99 -9.25
N TYR A 356 19.16 20.41 -9.72
CA TYR A 356 19.28 19.89 -11.09
C TYR A 356 18.74 18.46 -11.27
N TYR A 357 18.36 17.78 -10.19
CA TYR A 357 17.77 16.44 -10.23
C TYR A 357 16.41 16.45 -9.54
N SER A 358 15.37 16.91 -10.25
CA SER A 358 14.00 16.78 -9.77
C SER A 358 13.54 15.33 -9.92
N LEU A 359 13.66 14.54 -8.86
CA LEU A 359 12.96 13.27 -8.78
C LEU A 359 11.46 13.57 -8.62
N ASN A 360 10.68 13.31 -9.66
CA ASN A 360 9.22 13.42 -9.60
C ASN A 360 8.71 12.47 -8.50
N LEU A 361 7.86 12.96 -7.60
CA LEU A 361 7.31 12.18 -6.47
C LEU A 361 6.65 10.87 -6.97
N TYR A 362 6.06 10.88 -8.16
CA TYR A 362 5.50 9.69 -8.81
C TYR A 362 6.58 8.67 -9.17
N GLN A 363 7.73 9.12 -9.68
CA GLN A 363 8.87 8.26 -9.98
C GLN A 363 9.53 7.75 -8.70
N VAL A 364 9.59 8.55 -7.63
CA VAL A 364 10.09 8.09 -6.32
C VAL A 364 9.16 7.03 -5.75
N ILE A 365 7.86 7.27 -5.75
CA ILE A 365 6.86 6.32 -5.25
C ILE A 365 6.89 5.03 -6.06
N LEU A 366 6.87 5.08 -7.41
CA LEU A 366 6.96 3.91 -8.28
C LEU A 366 8.31 3.16 -8.13
N TYR A 367 9.42 3.89 -8.10
CA TYR A 367 10.76 3.31 -7.91
C TYR A 367 10.90 2.66 -6.53
N LEU A 368 10.35 3.30 -5.49
CA LEU A 368 10.22 2.74 -4.17
C LEU A 368 9.39 1.45 -4.28
N PHE A 369 8.13 1.50 -4.71
CA PHE A 369 7.26 0.32 -4.87
C PHE A 369 7.90 -0.85 -5.64
N GLN A 370 8.75 -0.58 -6.63
CA GLN A 370 9.48 -1.60 -7.39
C GLN A 370 10.65 -2.25 -6.63
N ARG A 371 11.29 -1.56 -5.67
CA ARG A 371 12.51 -2.05 -5.00
C ARG A 371 12.37 -2.42 -3.53
N CYS A 372 11.38 -1.91 -2.80
CA CYS A 372 11.18 -2.30 -1.40
C CYS A 372 9.75 -2.75 -1.11
N ARG A 373 9.57 -3.59 -0.09
CA ARG A 373 8.25 -3.91 0.46
C ARG A 373 7.87 -2.81 1.45
N PHE A 374 6.95 -1.92 1.08
CA PHE A 374 6.59 -0.76 1.90
C PHE A 374 5.47 -1.05 2.89
N GLU A 375 5.54 -0.38 4.03
CA GLU A 375 4.39 -0.10 4.88
C GLU A 375 4.14 1.40 4.79
N CYS A 376 3.22 1.81 3.92
CA CYS A 376 2.83 3.21 3.77
C CYS A 376 1.67 3.51 4.71
N ARG A 377 1.87 4.41 5.67
CA ARG A 377 0.84 4.90 6.60
C ARG A 377 0.60 6.37 6.29
N PHE A 378 -0.53 6.69 5.66
CA PHE A 378 -0.94 8.07 5.36
C PHE A 378 -1.92 8.55 6.43
N LYS A 379 -1.68 9.75 6.98
CA LYS A 379 -2.63 10.47 7.83
C LYS A 379 -2.95 11.80 7.15
N LYS A 380 -4.17 11.96 6.67
CA LYS A 380 -4.74 13.27 6.34
C LYS A 380 -5.54 13.71 7.54
N GLN A 381 -5.16 14.82 8.18
CA GLN A 381 -5.91 15.41 9.28
C GLN A 381 -6.71 16.57 8.69
N GLN A 382 -8.03 16.44 8.62
CA GLN A 382 -8.92 17.60 8.43
C GLN A 382 -8.86 18.41 9.74
N MET A 383 -8.46 19.67 9.63
CA MET A 383 -8.63 20.65 10.71
C MET A 383 -10.13 20.98 10.79
N PRO A 384 -10.76 20.96 11.99
CA PRO A 384 -12.10 21.48 12.15
C PRO A 384 -12.08 23.01 12.07
N GLY A 385 -12.91 23.58 11.18
CA GLY A 385 -13.49 24.93 11.22
C GLY A 385 -12.56 26.14 11.39
N CYS A 386 -12.28 26.82 10.28
CA CYS A 386 -12.54 28.27 10.17
C CYS A 386 -13.60 28.46 9.10
#